data_AF-A0A136MTV5-F1
#
_entry.id   AF-A0A136MTV5-F1
#
_cell.length_a   1.000
_cell.length_b   1.000
_cell.length_c   1.000
_cell.angle_alpha   90.00
_cell.angle_beta   90.00
_cell.angle_gamma   90.00
#
_symmetry.space_group_name_H-M   'P 1'
#
loop_
_entity.id
_entity.type
_entity.pdbx_description
1 polymer ?
#
loop_
_entity_poly.entity_id
_entity_poly.type
_entity_poly.pdbx_seq_one_letter_code
_entity_poly.pdbx_strand_id
1 'polypeptide(L)'
;MKNYYIIFISIGFLLLFAACNTDSDVKTNWRKELSDDHTIPEKRIPALLKAAQFYIDSTVDEENKGLAALNEANKLAIQISSNEWEYKVRTALIRYAKPKSSSDSSQMDNFIKNTLVSINNLTVPTQIALLQVASEYYLKIGNANQARTLIDDLGRIGNLSTENKIKLLSLRAKYYELLNQPAEELKFLLEARNQSFLSKDNLLLKRALEELAFYYFKQKKYITALSFLEECKNLIISEQPVDSLAYYSNMMVIAIFENKSDNWDESSVKSNLVLNFAHSKQYPKLFESAESELRSALMNKNDIQGIAHLYTNRLPNRLQEIGHQDSVLYYRINAYIAENVKDNPSAVANFLRAEKLLDTKNEAYTVNFYIRLAEYYNRHGDFPMMLYNYRRAFDMAVKNNNFFTASEIGAVLLPLMKDLDRPFLLQLNKAKDEILTIHNNEYIRDIELSNVLKNKELEEQRLIEDHNRKSNLQIQVLVLLIILAFMSMIFISNFKVPKWWFKIMSYISLITLFELIIYLLADQMVSITHHEPMKVLAVKASIIALITPLHHWIEHSWVKFLSEHKVLKEFGNSLKKMVRDTIDKIRS
;
A
#
# COMPACT_ATOMS: atom_id res chain seq x y z
N MET A 1 -14.35 23.19 0.84
CA MET A 1 -13.95 23.04 2.26
C MET A 1 -13.97 21.62 2.80
N LYS A 2 -15.05 20.81 2.65
CA LYS A 2 -14.84 19.34 2.55
C LYS A 2 -13.82 19.03 1.44
N ASN A 3 -13.85 19.87 0.42
CA ASN A 3 -12.86 20.07 -0.63
C ASN A 3 -11.67 20.92 -0.14
N TYR A 4 -10.38 20.58 -0.29
CA TYR A 4 -9.65 19.30 -0.23
C TYR A 4 -10.31 18.00 -0.72
N TYR A 5 -10.72 17.94 -2.00
CA TYR A 5 -11.54 16.80 -2.51
C TYR A 5 -11.02 16.11 -3.77
N ILE A 6 -10.01 16.68 -4.38
CA ILE A 6 -9.32 16.20 -5.56
C ILE A 6 -7.88 16.10 -5.10
N ILE A 7 -7.33 17.14 -4.44
CA ILE A 7 -7.22 18.53 -4.93
C ILE A 7 -5.71 18.80 -4.98
N PHE A 8 -5.00 18.42 -3.91
CA PHE A 8 -3.73 17.66 -3.88
C PHE A 8 -3.80 16.21 -4.42
N ILE A 9 -3.06 15.29 -3.79
CA ILE A 9 -2.44 14.11 -4.41
C ILE A 9 -3.12 12.74 -4.16
N SER A 10 -4.45 12.73 -4.16
CA SER A 10 -5.11 11.70 -4.98
C SER A 10 -4.93 12.02 -6.48
N ILE A 11 -4.56 13.27 -6.85
CA ILE A 11 -3.85 13.64 -8.09
C ILE A 11 -2.50 12.91 -8.19
N GLY A 12 -2.19 12.34 -9.34
CA GLY A 12 -3.01 11.22 -9.76
C GLY A 12 -2.39 10.01 -9.08
N PHE A 13 -3.18 9.23 -8.34
CA PHE A 13 -3.58 7.80 -8.52
C PHE A 13 -2.92 6.95 -9.62
N LEU A 14 -1.84 7.45 -10.22
CA LEU A 14 -1.78 7.68 -11.66
C LEU A 14 -0.41 8.19 -12.16
N LEU A 15 0.52 8.64 -11.30
CA LEU A 15 1.95 8.48 -11.62
C LEU A 15 2.32 6.98 -11.68
N LEU A 16 1.61 6.15 -10.89
CA LEU A 16 1.29 4.74 -11.19
C LEU A 16 -0.12 4.67 -11.83
N PHE A 17 -0.32 5.14 -13.07
CA PHE A 17 -0.05 4.39 -14.28
C PHE A 17 0.95 5.06 -15.24
N ALA A 18 1.44 6.27 -14.95
CA ALA A 18 2.38 7.01 -15.80
C ALA A 18 3.76 6.35 -16.02
N ALA A 19 4.02 5.18 -15.43
CA ALA A 19 4.75 4.11 -16.12
C ALA A 19 4.37 2.69 -15.67
N CYS A 20 3.11 2.29 -15.81
CA CYS A 20 2.79 0.86 -15.88
C CYS A 20 3.33 0.29 -17.20
N ASN A 21 4.58 -0.17 -17.18
CA ASN A 21 5.24 -0.95 -18.23
C ASN A 21 5.22 -0.35 -19.66
N THR A 22 5.29 0.98 -19.79
CA THR A 22 5.76 1.55 -21.07
C THR A 22 7.27 1.61 -21.09
N ASP A 23 7.82 0.42 -21.36
CA ASP A 23 9.00 0.24 -22.19
C ASP A 23 9.05 1.36 -23.27
N SER A 24 10.23 1.90 -23.59
CA SER A 24 10.33 2.91 -24.65
C SER A 24 9.77 2.40 -25.98
N ASP A 25 9.84 1.08 -26.17
CA ASP A 25 9.25 0.32 -27.26
C ASP A 25 7.73 0.43 -27.36
N VAL A 26 6.99 0.71 -26.29
CA VAL A 26 5.52 0.88 -26.40
C VAL A 26 5.17 2.16 -27.16
N LYS A 27 5.89 3.27 -26.93
CA LYS A 27 5.66 4.55 -27.64
C LYS A 27 5.88 4.44 -29.14
N THR A 28 6.80 3.57 -29.58
CA THR A 28 7.07 3.29 -30.99
C THR A 28 6.15 2.21 -31.55
N ASN A 29 5.88 1.13 -30.79
CA ASN A 29 5.10 -0.01 -31.30
C ASN A 29 3.62 0.31 -31.51
N TRP A 30 2.88 0.97 -30.61
CA TRP A 30 1.44 1.20 -30.86
C TRP A 30 1.18 2.15 -32.04
N ARG A 31 2.11 3.08 -32.31
CA ARG A 31 2.05 3.96 -33.49
C ARG A 31 2.29 3.17 -34.78
N LYS A 32 3.19 2.18 -34.73
CA LYS A 32 3.46 1.25 -35.83
C LYS A 32 2.28 0.29 -36.06
N GLU A 33 1.71 -0.26 -34.99
CA GLU A 33 0.47 -1.07 -34.99
C GLU A 33 -0.76 -0.30 -35.56
N LEU A 34 -0.73 1.05 -35.54
CA LEU A 34 -1.74 1.90 -36.19
C LEU A 34 -1.39 2.33 -37.63
N SER A 35 -0.11 2.29 -38.03
CA SER A 35 0.33 2.67 -39.38
C SER A 35 0.43 1.49 -40.34
N ASP A 36 0.70 0.30 -39.82
CA ASP A 36 0.66 -0.94 -40.61
C ASP A 36 -0.80 -1.22 -41.02
N ASP A 37 -1.02 -1.67 -42.26
CA ASP A 37 -2.34 -1.73 -42.91
C ASP A 37 -3.26 -2.79 -42.28
N HIS A 38 -3.84 -2.45 -41.13
CA HIS A 38 -4.70 -3.30 -40.33
C HIS A 38 -6.17 -3.06 -40.67
N THR A 39 -6.53 -3.44 -41.90
CA THR A 39 -7.91 -3.62 -42.36
C THR A 39 -8.71 -4.62 -41.51
N ILE A 40 -8.04 -5.45 -40.70
CA ILE A 40 -8.64 -6.41 -39.77
C ILE A 40 -8.98 -5.71 -38.43
N PRO A 41 -10.27 -5.47 -38.11
CA PRO A 41 -10.66 -4.68 -36.94
C PRO A 41 -10.19 -5.26 -35.60
N GLU A 42 -10.07 -6.58 -35.49
CA GLU A 42 -9.64 -7.31 -34.29
C GLU A 42 -8.21 -6.96 -33.83
N LYS A 43 -7.33 -6.59 -34.77
CA LYS A 43 -5.96 -6.11 -34.45
C LYS A 43 -5.95 -4.63 -34.07
N ARG A 44 -6.86 -3.85 -34.65
CA ARG A 44 -6.93 -2.40 -34.49
C ARG A 44 -7.53 -1.98 -33.13
N ILE A 45 -8.48 -2.74 -32.58
CA ILE A 45 -9.07 -2.45 -31.26
C ILE A 45 -8.03 -2.46 -30.13
N PRO A 46 -7.16 -3.48 -29.96
CA PRO A 46 -6.06 -3.45 -28.99
C PRO A 46 -5.16 -2.21 -29.11
N ALA A 47 -4.75 -1.85 -30.33
CA ALA A 47 -3.90 -0.68 -30.56
C ALA A 47 -4.60 0.62 -30.15
N LEU A 48 -5.89 0.77 -30.47
CA LEU A 48 -6.71 1.91 -30.03
C LEU A 48 -6.91 1.96 -28.51
N LEU A 49 -7.06 0.81 -27.84
CA LEU A 49 -7.15 0.74 -26.37
C LEU A 49 -5.81 1.12 -25.70
N LYS A 50 -4.66 0.65 -26.23
CA LYS A 50 -3.33 1.10 -25.79
C LYS A 50 -3.13 2.60 -26.01
N ALA A 51 -3.51 3.11 -27.19
CA ALA A 51 -3.40 4.53 -27.52
C ALA A 51 -4.31 5.39 -26.63
N ALA A 52 -5.54 4.94 -26.37
CA ALA A 52 -6.45 5.60 -25.45
C ALA A 52 -5.87 5.69 -24.03
N GLN A 53 -5.39 4.58 -23.50
CA GLN A 53 -4.71 4.54 -22.21
C GLN A 53 -3.53 5.52 -22.18
N PHE A 54 -2.62 5.42 -23.17
CA PHE A 54 -1.47 6.31 -23.30
C PHE A 54 -1.87 7.78 -23.29
N TYR A 55 -2.86 8.19 -24.08
CA TYR A 55 -3.29 9.58 -24.19
C TYR A 55 -4.01 10.09 -22.92
N ILE A 56 -4.80 9.25 -22.25
CA ILE A 56 -5.54 9.63 -21.03
C ILE A 56 -4.62 9.69 -19.81
N ASP A 57 -3.60 8.83 -19.77
CA ASP A 57 -2.55 8.82 -18.74
C ASP A 57 -1.45 9.87 -19.02
N SER A 58 -1.37 10.41 -20.25
CA SER A 58 -0.40 11.45 -20.65
C SER A 58 -0.60 12.79 -19.93
N THR A 59 0.32 13.73 -20.17
CA THR A 59 0.41 15.02 -19.47
C THR A 59 -0.06 16.20 -20.30
N VAL A 60 -0.15 16.04 -21.62
CA VAL A 60 -0.60 17.06 -22.56
C VAL A 60 -2.12 16.99 -22.64
N ASP A 61 -2.78 18.03 -23.16
CA ASP A 61 -4.25 18.12 -23.35
C ASP A 61 -4.77 17.16 -24.45
N GLU A 62 -4.43 15.87 -24.28
CA GLU A 62 -4.68 14.75 -25.19
C GLU A 62 -5.79 13.82 -24.66
N GLU A 63 -6.44 14.15 -23.53
CA GLU A 63 -7.64 13.45 -23.05
C GLU A 63 -8.68 13.33 -24.18
N ASN A 64 -8.85 14.38 -24.98
CA ASN A 64 -9.70 14.38 -26.17
C ASN A 64 -9.25 13.36 -27.24
N LYS A 65 -7.94 13.16 -27.45
CA LYS A 65 -7.39 12.15 -28.37
C LYS A 65 -7.62 10.74 -27.84
N GLY A 66 -7.46 10.53 -26.54
CA GLY A 66 -7.71 9.24 -25.90
C GLY A 66 -9.19 8.85 -25.91
N LEU A 67 -10.08 9.80 -25.61
CA LEU A 67 -11.52 9.63 -25.76
C LEU A 67 -11.93 9.36 -27.23
N ALA A 68 -11.30 10.03 -28.20
CA ALA A 68 -11.52 9.74 -29.62
C ALA A 68 -11.11 8.31 -29.98
N ALA A 69 -9.96 7.82 -29.49
CA ALA A 69 -9.50 6.44 -29.69
C ALA A 69 -10.45 5.40 -29.05
N LEU A 70 -10.97 5.64 -27.85
CA LEU A 70 -12.00 4.78 -27.24
C LEU A 70 -13.29 4.75 -28.07
N ASN A 71 -13.75 5.91 -28.56
CA ASN A 71 -14.94 6.01 -29.38
C ASN A 71 -14.79 5.30 -30.73
N GLU A 72 -13.60 5.34 -31.34
CA GLU A 72 -13.30 4.56 -32.55
C GLU A 72 -13.23 3.06 -32.27
N ALA A 73 -12.55 2.64 -31.18
CA ALA A 73 -12.52 1.24 -30.75
C ALA A 73 -13.93 0.69 -30.51
N ASN A 74 -14.84 1.50 -29.97
CA ASN A 74 -16.23 1.10 -29.70
C ASN A 74 -17.01 0.89 -30.99
N LYS A 75 -16.85 1.77 -31.98
CA LYS A 75 -17.45 1.61 -33.32
C LYS A 75 -16.98 0.32 -33.99
N LEU A 76 -15.67 0.05 -33.95
CA LEU A 76 -15.10 -1.18 -34.52
C LEU A 76 -15.61 -2.44 -33.80
N ALA A 77 -15.67 -2.42 -32.46
CA ALA A 77 -16.16 -3.56 -31.68
C ALA A 77 -17.60 -3.93 -32.04
N ILE A 78 -18.48 -2.93 -32.17
CA ILE A 78 -19.87 -3.10 -32.61
C ILE A 78 -19.93 -3.66 -34.04
N GLN A 79 -19.09 -3.18 -34.97
CA GLN A 79 -19.06 -3.67 -36.35
C GLN A 79 -18.68 -5.15 -36.48
N ILE A 80 -17.76 -5.65 -35.66
CA ILE A 80 -17.37 -7.08 -35.66
C ILE A 80 -18.49 -7.96 -35.08
N SER A 81 -19.43 -7.39 -34.31
CA SER A 81 -20.42 -8.14 -33.52
C SER A 81 -19.77 -9.14 -32.53
N SER A 82 -18.52 -8.87 -32.13
CA SER A 82 -17.80 -9.67 -31.14
C SER A 82 -18.08 -9.14 -29.74
N ASN A 83 -18.95 -9.85 -29.01
CA ASN A 83 -19.29 -9.55 -27.62
C ASN A 83 -18.02 -9.25 -26.79
N GLU A 84 -17.00 -10.11 -26.84
CA GLU A 84 -15.79 -9.96 -26.01
C GLU A 84 -15.06 -8.62 -26.25
N TRP A 85 -14.89 -8.20 -27.52
CA TRP A 85 -14.28 -6.91 -27.82
C TRP A 85 -15.16 -5.75 -27.37
N GLU A 86 -16.48 -5.87 -27.51
CA GLU A 86 -17.41 -4.86 -27.04
C GLU A 86 -17.29 -4.64 -25.52
N TYR A 87 -17.26 -5.70 -24.70
CA TYR A 87 -17.08 -5.53 -23.25
C TYR A 87 -15.70 -5.04 -22.86
N LYS A 88 -14.63 -5.40 -23.58
CA LYS A 88 -13.29 -4.82 -23.34
C LYS A 88 -13.28 -3.31 -23.57
N VAL A 89 -13.91 -2.83 -24.65
CA VAL A 89 -14.00 -1.39 -24.92
C VAL A 89 -14.96 -0.69 -23.95
N ARG A 90 -16.14 -1.26 -23.65
CA ARG A 90 -17.06 -0.71 -22.64
C ARG A 90 -16.39 -0.62 -21.26
N THR A 91 -15.61 -1.62 -20.86
CA THR A 91 -14.82 -1.60 -19.61
C THR A 91 -13.79 -0.47 -19.62
N ALA A 92 -13.08 -0.24 -20.74
CA ALA A 92 -12.17 0.90 -20.86
C ALA A 92 -12.90 2.26 -20.79
N LEU A 93 -14.07 2.39 -21.46
CA LEU A 93 -14.91 3.59 -21.39
C LEU A 93 -15.34 3.93 -19.96
N ILE A 94 -15.74 2.93 -19.16
CA ILE A 94 -16.10 3.13 -17.75
C ILE A 94 -14.87 3.51 -16.92
N ARG A 95 -13.72 2.83 -17.12
CA ARG A 95 -12.47 3.08 -16.38
C ARG A 95 -12.01 4.53 -16.52
N TYR A 96 -12.04 5.04 -17.75
CA TYR A 96 -11.55 6.38 -18.05
C TYR A 96 -12.62 7.47 -17.95
N ALA A 97 -13.84 7.14 -17.50
CA ALA A 97 -14.90 8.11 -17.30
C ALA A 97 -14.52 9.18 -16.26
N LYS A 98 -14.58 10.45 -16.68
CA LYS A 98 -14.44 11.64 -15.83
C LYS A 98 -15.69 12.51 -16.01
N PRO A 99 -16.83 12.19 -15.36
CA PRO A 99 -18.03 13.01 -15.48
C PRO A 99 -17.74 14.42 -14.95
N LYS A 100 -17.98 15.44 -15.78
CA LYS A 100 -17.77 16.86 -15.46
C LYS A 100 -19.06 17.50 -14.94
N SER A 101 -20.21 16.89 -15.24
CA SER A 101 -21.54 17.29 -14.76
C SER A 101 -22.35 16.14 -14.14
N SER A 102 -23.44 16.50 -13.46
CA SER A 102 -24.46 15.54 -13.00
C SER A 102 -25.17 14.84 -14.15
N SER A 103 -25.30 15.50 -15.31
CA SER A 103 -25.86 14.91 -16.53
C SER A 103 -24.95 13.80 -17.05
N ASP A 104 -23.64 14.06 -17.16
CA ASP A 104 -22.63 13.08 -17.59
C ASP A 104 -22.65 11.85 -16.65
N SER A 105 -22.79 12.11 -15.34
CA SER A 105 -22.85 11.06 -14.32
C SER A 105 -24.07 10.13 -14.52
N SER A 106 -25.22 10.70 -14.91
CA SER A 106 -26.46 9.97 -15.20
C SER A 106 -26.40 9.22 -16.53
N GLN A 107 -25.79 9.80 -17.57
CA GLN A 107 -25.56 9.11 -18.84
C GLN A 107 -24.64 7.89 -18.66
N MET A 108 -23.57 8.03 -17.87
CA MET A 108 -22.64 6.95 -17.58
C MET A 108 -23.26 5.90 -16.64
N ASP A 109 -24.08 6.27 -15.66
CA ASP A 109 -24.86 5.34 -14.83
C ASP A 109 -25.80 4.47 -15.69
N ASN A 110 -26.52 5.06 -16.65
CA ASN A 110 -27.33 4.32 -17.63
C ASN A 110 -26.47 3.43 -18.54
N PHE A 111 -25.31 3.89 -19.00
CA PHE A 111 -24.38 3.10 -19.81
C PHE A 111 -23.84 1.88 -19.06
N ILE A 112 -23.47 2.04 -17.78
CA ILE A 112 -23.02 0.95 -16.91
C ILE A 112 -24.15 -0.04 -16.69
N LYS A 113 -25.35 0.42 -16.30
CA LYS A 113 -26.53 -0.45 -16.11
C LYS A 113 -26.84 -1.26 -17.35
N ASN A 114 -26.91 -0.63 -18.52
CA ASN A 114 -27.14 -1.32 -19.80
C ASN A 114 -26.04 -2.33 -20.15
N THR A 115 -24.79 -2.07 -19.75
CA THR A 115 -23.66 -3.00 -19.94
C THR A 115 -23.70 -4.18 -18.96
N LEU A 116 -24.31 -4.01 -17.78
CA LEU A 116 -24.43 -5.05 -16.76
C LEU A 116 -25.60 -6.01 -17.01
N VAL A 117 -26.65 -5.63 -17.76
CA VAL A 117 -27.81 -6.51 -18.08
C VAL A 117 -27.37 -7.85 -18.68
N SER A 118 -26.31 -7.84 -19.47
CA SER A 118 -25.77 -8.98 -20.21
C SER A 118 -24.59 -9.69 -19.51
N ILE A 119 -24.22 -9.30 -18.28
CA ILE A 119 -22.99 -9.77 -17.62
C ILE A 119 -22.91 -11.30 -17.48
N ASN A 120 -24.04 -11.98 -17.24
CA ASN A 120 -24.09 -13.42 -17.07
C ASN A 120 -23.72 -14.21 -18.34
N ASN A 121 -23.77 -13.56 -19.52
CA ASN A 121 -23.39 -14.17 -20.79
C ASN A 121 -21.89 -14.04 -21.11
N LEU A 122 -21.11 -13.42 -20.21
CA LEU A 122 -19.69 -13.12 -20.44
C LEU A 122 -18.78 -14.17 -19.82
N THR A 123 -17.53 -14.25 -20.31
CA THR A 123 -16.49 -15.05 -19.67
C THR A 123 -16.19 -14.50 -18.28
N VAL A 124 -15.94 -15.38 -17.30
CA VAL A 124 -15.68 -14.99 -15.89
C VAL A 124 -14.60 -13.89 -15.75
N PRO A 125 -13.46 -13.89 -16.48
CA PRO A 125 -12.50 -12.80 -16.42
C PRO A 125 -13.08 -11.44 -16.86
N THR A 126 -13.99 -11.44 -17.85
CA THR A 126 -14.67 -10.24 -18.34
C THR A 126 -15.69 -9.72 -17.32
N GLN A 127 -16.45 -10.63 -16.68
CA GLN A 127 -17.36 -10.28 -15.59
C GLN A 127 -16.62 -9.60 -14.44
N ILE A 128 -15.50 -10.20 -14.01
CA ILE A 128 -14.63 -9.65 -12.95
C ILE A 128 -14.12 -8.26 -13.33
N ALA A 129 -13.56 -8.09 -14.53
CA ALA A 129 -13.01 -6.80 -14.97
C ALA A 129 -14.09 -5.70 -15.05
N LEU A 130 -15.28 -6.03 -15.55
CA LEU A 130 -16.41 -5.11 -15.64
C LEU A 130 -16.92 -4.70 -14.25
N LEU A 131 -17.12 -5.65 -13.33
CA LEU A 131 -17.57 -5.37 -11.97
C LEU A 131 -16.55 -4.55 -11.18
N GLN A 132 -15.26 -4.86 -11.31
CA GLN A 132 -14.18 -4.07 -10.69
C GLN A 132 -14.26 -2.61 -11.14
N VAL A 133 -14.25 -2.37 -12.45
CA VAL A 133 -14.21 -1.01 -13.01
C VAL A 133 -15.51 -0.24 -12.77
N ALA A 134 -16.67 -0.90 -12.83
CA ALA A 134 -17.95 -0.28 -12.47
C ALA A 134 -18.00 0.08 -10.98
N SER A 135 -17.45 -0.76 -10.10
CA SER A 135 -17.31 -0.45 -8.67
C SER A 135 -16.40 0.77 -8.45
N GLU A 136 -15.24 0.82 -9.10
CA GLU A 136 -14.32 1.98 -9.05
C GLU A 136 -15.01 3.27 -9.50
N TYR A 137 -15.81 3.22 -10.58
CA TYR A 137 -16.58 4.36 -11.04
C TYR A 137 -17.59 4.84 -9.99
N TYR A 138 -18.42 3.94 -9.43
CA TYR A 138 -19.43 4.34 -8.45
C TYR A 138 -18.82 4.85 -7.13
N LEU A 139 -17.69 4.29 -6.70
CA LEU A 139 -16.90 4.81 -5.57
C LEU A 139 -16.42 6.24 -5.86
N LYS A 140 -15.84 6.48 -7.05
CA LYS A 140 -15.32 7.79 -7.49
C LYS A 140 -16.40 8.88 -7.55
N ILE A 141 -17.64 8.55 -7.93
CA ILE A 141 -18.77 9.49 -7.92
C ILE A 141 -19.54 9.53 -6.58
N GLY A 142 -19.09 8.81 -5.55
CA GLY A 142 -19.70 8.80 -4.22
C GLY A 142 -21.01 8.02 -4.09
N ASN A 143 -21.35 7.16 -5.05
CA ASN A 143 -22.56 6.34 -5.03
C ASN A 143 -22.32 5.02 -4.29
N ALA A 144 -22.27 5.09 -2.96
CA ALA A 144 -21.99 3.95 -2.09
C ALA A 144 -22.92 2.75 -2.31
N ASN A 145 -24.20 2.98 -2.63
CA ASN A 145 -25.19 1.91 -2.81
C ASN A 145 -24.90 1.06 -4.05
N GLN A 146 -24.61 1.69 -5.20
CA GLN A 146 -24.27 0.95 -6.42
C GLN A 146 -22.88 0.29 -6.31
N ALA A 147 -21.91 0.99 -5.71
CA ALA A 147 -20.59 0.42 -5.43
C ALA A 147 -20.70 -0.85 -4.58
N ARG A 148 -21.50 -0.83 -3.49
CA ARG A 148 -21.70 -2.00 -2.63
C ARG A 148 -22.24 -3.19 -3.39
N THR A 149 -23.33 -3.03 -4.15
CA THR A 149 -23.96 -4.12 -4.90
C THR A 149 -22.96 -4.83 -5.81
N LEU A 150 -22.16 -4.07 -6.55
CA LEU A 150 -21.19 -4.61 -7.50
C LEU A 150 -19.96 -5.25 -6.82
N ILE A 151 -19.56 -4.73 -5.66
CA ILE A 151 -18.51 -5.33 -4.81
C ILE A 151 -19.00 -6.66 -4.20
N ASP A 152 -20.27 -6.71 -3.78
CA ASP A 152 -20.89 -7.93 -3.26
C ASP A 152 -21.08 -8.97 -4.38
N ASP A 153 -21.49 -8.57 -5.58
CA ASP A 153 -21.58 -9.44 -6.76
C ASP A 153 -20.22 -9.95 -7.22
N LEU A 154 -19.18 -9.10 -7.24
CA LEU A 154 -17.81 -9.52 -7.49
C LEU A 154 -17.32 -10.55 -6.45
N GLY A 155 -17.73 -10.38 -5.18
CA GLY A 155 -17.44 -11.33 -4.11
C GLY A 155 -18.20 -12.66 -4.20
N ARG A 156 -19.28 -12.74 -4.99
CA ARG A 156 -20.04 -13.98 -5.26
C ARG A 156 -19.42 -14.82 -6.38
N ILE A 157 -18.55 -14.23 -7.22
CA ILE A 157 -17.83 -14.99 -8.26
C ILE A 157 -16.85 -15.96 -7.59
N GLY A 158 -17.14 -17.26 -7.68
CA GLY A 158 -16.27 -18.31 -7.17
C GLY A 158 -14.91 -18.34 -7.87
N ASN A 159 -13.89 -18.86 -7.18
CA ASN A 159 -12.54 -19.10 -7.73
C ASN A 159 -11.81 -17.83 -8.27
N LEU A 160 -12.02 -16.66 -7.65
CA LEU A 160 -11.18 -15.49 -7.91
C LEU A 160 -9.68 -15.82 -7.77
N SER A 161 -8.87 -15.38 -8.75
CA SER A 161 -7.40 -15.40 -8.64
C SER A 161 -6.95 -14.53 -7.45
N THR A 162 -5.74 -14.78 -6.94
CA THR A 162 -5.21 -14.04 -5.79
C THR A 162 -5.17 -12.53 -6.04
N GLU A 163 -4.73 -12.12 -7.23
CA GLU A 163 -4.82 -10.73 -7.70
C GLU A 163 -6.24 -10.15 -7.60
N ASN A 164 -7.26 -10.88 -8.07
CA ASN A 164 -8.63 -10.41 -8.06
C ASN A 164 -9.25 -10.40 -6.66
N LYS A 165 -8.81 -11.27 -5.75
CA LYS A 165 -9.14 -11.20 -4.31
C LYS A 165 -8.55 -9.95 -3.68
N ILE A 166 -7.27 -9.65 -3.93
CA ILE A 166 -6.59 -8.44 -3.42
C ILE A 166 -7.28 -7.17 -3.95
N LYS A 167 -7.63 -7.13 -5.24
CA LYS A 167 -8.43 -6.04 -5.82
C LYS A 167 -9.81 -5.90 -5.17
N LEU A 168 -10.52 -7.00 -4.90
CA LEU A 168 -11.80 -6.97 -4.18
C LEU A 168 -11.65 -6.41 -2.75
N LEU A 169 -10.58 -6.76 -2.03
CA LEU A 169 -10.28 -6.21 -0.70
C LEU A 169 -9.99 -4.70 -0.78
N SER A 170 -9.21 -4.24 -1.76
CA SER A 170 -8.99 -2.80 -2.05
C SER A 170 -10.30 -2.05 -2.34
N LEU A 171 -11.22 -2.64 -3.12
CA LEU A 171 -12.54 -2.04 -3.39
C LEU A 171 -13.41 -1.95 -2.12
N ARG A 172 -13.36 -2.97 -1.26
CA ARG A 172 -14.04 -2.93 0.05
C ARG A 172 -13.45 -1.85 0.95
N ALA A 173 -12.13 -1.70 1.01
CA ALA A 173 -11.49 -0.62 1.76
C ALA A 173 -11.98 0.76 1.29
N LYS A 174 -11.95 1.03 -0.02
CA LYS A 174 -12.46 2.29 -0.62
C LYS A 174 -13.97 2.52 -0.40
N TYR A 175 -14.76 1.44 -0.29
CA TYR A 175 -16.16 1.54 0.10
C TYR A 175 -16.32 2.00 1.55
N TYR A 176 -15.54 1.45 2.48
CA TYR A 176 -15.56 1.88 3.88
C TYR A 176 -14.93 3.26 4.10
N GLU A 177 -13.95 3.66 3.29
CA GLU A 177 -13.47 5.05 3.19
C GLU A 177 -14.62 6.01 2.85
N LEU A 178 -15.40 5.70 1.81
CA LEU A 178 -16.55 6.52 1.37
C LEU A 178 -17.64 6.62 2.44
N LEU A 179 -17.79 5.59 3.29
CA LEU A 179 -18.68 5.60 4.46
C LEU A 179 -18.07 6.29 5.70
N ASN A 180 -16.81 6.74 5.65
CA ASN A 180 -16.06 7.26 6.78
C ASN A 180 -15.99 6.26 7.96
N GLN A 181 -15.73 4.99 7.66
CA GLN A 181 -15.60 3.88 8.62
C GLN A 181 -14.14 3.37 8.66
N PRO A 182 -13.22 4.10 9.32
CA PRO A 182 -11.77 3.87 9.20
C PRO A 182 -11.31 2.53 9.77
N ALA A 183 -12.04 1.94 10.72
CA ALA A 183 -11.71 0.63 11.29
C ALA A 183 -11.93 -0.53 10.29
N GLU A 184 -13.06 -0.53 9.57
CA GLU A 184 -13.33 -1.51 8.52
C GLU A 184 -12.44 -1.26 7.28
N GLU A 185 -12.18 0.00 6.92
CA GLU A 185 -11.19 0.34 5.88
C GLU A 185 -9.81 -0.29 6.18
N LEU A 186 -9.26 -0.05 7.39
CA LEU A 186 -7.97 -0.60 7.80
C LEU A 186 -7.95 -2.14 7.76
N LYS A 187 -9.00 -2.78 8.25
CA LYS A 187 -9.14 -4.24 8.26
C LYS A 187 -9.01 -4.85 6.85
N PHE A 188 -9.68 -4.27 5.86
CA PHE A 188 -9.58 -4.75 4.47
C PHE A 188 -8.22 -4.43 3.83
N LEU A 189 -7.59 -3.31 4.18
CA LEU A 189 -6.23 -2.97 3.71
C LEU A 189 -5.16 -3.91 4.28
N LEU A 190 -5.23 -4.23 5.58
CA LEU A 190 -4.33 -5.20 6.22
C LEU A 190 -4.50 -6.60 5.61
N GLU A 191 -5.74 -7.02 5.33
CA GLU A 191 -6.00 -8.29 4.65
C GLU A 191 -5.46 -8.28 3.21
N ALA A 192 -5.59 -7.17 2.48
CA ALA A 192 -5.01 -7.01 1.15
C ALA A 192 -3.46 -7.10 1.18
N ARG A 193 -2.80 -6.45 2.15
CA ARG A 193 -1.34 -6.56 2.37
C ARG A 193 -0.94 -8.01 2.64
N ASN A 194 -1.59 -8.67 3.59
CA ASN A 194 -1.25 -10.03 3.99
C ASN A 194 -1.44 -11.03 2.83
N GLN A 195 -2.53 -10.92 2.06
CA GLN A 195 -2.73 -11.75 0.85
C GLN A 195 -1.67 -11.49 -0.22
N SER A 196 -1.24 -10.24 -0.41
CA SER A 196 -0.19 -9.86 -1.38
C SER A 196 1.20 -10.36 -0.97
N PHE A 197 1.50 -10.32 0.33
CA PHE A 197 2.73 -10.89 0.88
C PHE A 197 2.76 -12.42 0.68
N LEU A 198 1.67 -13.11 1.00
CA LEU A 198 1.54 -14.56 0.83
C LEU A 198 1.61 -15.00 -0.65
N SER A 199 1.16 -14.16 -1.58
CA SER A 199 1.26 -14.45 -3.02
C SER A 199 2.67 -14.28 -3.59
N LYS A 200 3.60 -13.69 -2.82
CA LYS A 200 4.96 -13.32 -3.27
C LYS A 200 4.97 -12.43 -4.52
N ASP A 201 3.93 -11.62 -4.67
CA ASP A 201 3.80 -10.67 -5.78
C ASP A 201 4.20 -9.28 -5.30
N ASN A 202 5.42 -8.86 -5.63
CA ASN A 202 5.95 -7.56 -5.23
C ASN A 202 5.12 -6.39 -5.77
N LEU A 203 4.44 -6.52 -6.92
CA LEU A 203 3.62 -5.44 -7.47
C LEU A 203 2.34 -5.25 -6.64
N LEU A 204 1.69 -6.36 -6.28
CA LEU A 204 0.51 -6.32 -5.41
C LEU A 204 0.86 -5.88 -3.99
N LEU A 205 2.01 -6.32 -3.46
CA LEU A 205 2.48 -5.91 -2.14
C LEU A 205 2.81 -4.41 -2.10
N LYS A 206 3.57 -3.89 -3.07
CA LYS A 206 3.83 -2.44 -3.21
C LYS A 206 2.53 -1.62 -3.19
N ARG A 207 1.53 -2.03 -3.99
CA ARG A 207 0.22 -1.37 -4.02
C ARG A 207 -0.50 -1.42 -2.66
N ALA A 208 -0.51 -2.56 -1.97
CA ALA A 208 -1.18 -2.68 -0.67
C ALA A 208 -0.48 -1.83 0.42
N LEU A 209 0.85 -1.72 0.36
CA LEU A 209 1.64 -0.83 1.23
C LEU A 209 1.34 0.65 0.95
N GLU A 210 1.22 1.05 -0.32
CA GLU A 210 0.80 2.41 -0.69
C GLU A 210 -0.61 2.73 -0.21
N GLU A 211 -1.58 1.83 -0.42
CA GLU A 211 -2.96 2.02 0.07
C GLU A 211 -3.00 2.14 1.62
N LEU A 212 -2.18 1.38 2.35
CA LEU A 212 -1.99 1.56 3.80
C LEU A 212 -1.29 2.89 4.16
N ALA A 213 -0.28 3.32 3.41
CA ALA A 213 0.40 4.59 3.64
C ALA A 213 -0.58 5.77 3.49
N PHE A 214 -1.36 5.79 2.41
CA PHE A 214 -2.40 6.80 2.21
C PHE A 214 -3.50 6.72 3.27
N TYR A 215 -3.87 5.52 3.72
CA TYR A 215 -4.77 5.35 4.86
C TYR A 215 -4.24 6.06 6.11
N TYR A 216 -3.02 5.74 6.56
CA TYR A 216 -2.42 6.31 7.76
C TYR A 216 -2.16 7.81 7.62
N PHE A 217 -1.84 8.30 6.43
CA PHE A 217 -1.75 9.73 6.11
C PHE A 217 -3.09 10.45 6.30
N LYS A 218 -4.22 9.87 5.85
CA LYS A 218 -5.58 10.39 6.14
C LYS A 218 -5.94 10.29 7.63
N GLN A 219 -5.30 9.40 8.40
CA GLN A 219 -5.39 9.37 9.87
C GLN A 219 -4.47 10.39 10.56
N LYS A 220 -3.71 11.23 9.82
CA LYS A 220 -2.62 12.09 10.32
C LYS A 220 -1.47 11.34 11.03
N LYS A 221 -1.38 10.01 10.84
CA LYS A 221 -0.35 9.15 11.44
C LYS A 221 0.88 9.08 10.53
N TYR A 222 1.53 10.22 10.33
CA TYR A 222 2.56 10.39 9.30
C TYR A 222 3.76 9.46 9.46
N ILE A 223 4.23 9.20 10.67
CA ILE A 223 5.35 8.26 10.93
C ILE A 223 5.00 6.85 10.46
N THR A 224 3.81 6.36 10.80
CA THR A 224 3.31 5.05 10.34
C THR A 224 3.12 5.01 8.83
N ALA A 225 2.59 6.09 8.24
CA ALA A 225 2.45 6.22 6.79
C ALA A 225 3.80 6.15 6.06
N LEU A 226 4.82 6.86 6.59
CA LEU A 226 6.19 6.85 6.08
C LEU A 226 6.82 5.45 6.17
N SER A 227 6.61 4.70 7.26
CA SER A 227 7.16 3.35 7.39
C SER A 227 6.66 2.37 6.31
N PHE A 228 5.40 2.50 5.85
CA PHE A 228 4.89 1.70 4.73
C PHE A 228 5.46 2.15 3.37
N LEU A 229 5.73 3.45 3.18
CA LEU A 229 6.40 3.94 1.97
C LEU A 229 7.87 3.49 1.92
N GLU A 230 8.56 3.45 3.06
CA GLU A 230 9.91 2.90 3.19
C GLU A 230 9.96 1.39 2.91
N GLU A 231 8.97 0.62 3.38
CA GLU A 231 8.80 -0.80 3.00
C GLU A 231 8.62 -0.95 1.47
N CYS A 232 7.76 -0.12 0.86
CA CYS A 232 7.58 -0.08 -0.60
C CYS A 232 8.87 0.30 -1.36
N LYS A 233 9.61 1.29 -0.87
CA LYS A 233 10.91 1.71 -1.43
C LYS A 233 11.93 0.56 -1.43
N ASN A 234 12.00 -0.19 -0.32
CA ASN A 234 12.90 -1.33 -0.19
C ASN A 234 12.54 -2.47 -1.15
N LEU A 235 11.24 -2.71 -1.40
CA LEU A 235 10.80 -3.64 -2.45
C LEU A 235 11.25 -3.19 -3.85
N ILE A 236 11.13 -1.90 -4.18
CA ILE A 236 11.60 -1.36 -5.48
C ILE A 236 13.13 -1.52 -5.63
N ILE A 237 13.91 -1.25 -4.58
CA ILE A 237 15.38 -1.43 -4.59
C ILE A 237 15.77 -2.91 -4.75
N SER A 238 14.93 -3.84 -4.28
CA SER A 238 15.19 -5.29 -4.41
C SER A 238 15.00 -5.83 -5.84
N GLU A 239 14.30 -5.10 -6.70
CA GLU A 239 14.07 -5.48 -8.11
C GLU A 239 15.34 -5.27 -8.94
N GLN A 240 15.60 -6.17 -9.90
CA GLN A 240 16.80 -6.15 -10.74
C GLN A 240 16.42 -6.28 -12.22
N PRO A 241 16.61 -5.23 -13.05
CA PRO A 241 17.09 -3.90 -12.69
C PRO A 241 16.08 -3.11 -11.82
N VAL A 242 16.58 -2.16 -11.04
CA VAL A 242 15.74 -1.25 -10.24
C VAL A 242 14.97 -0.32 -11.16
N ASP A 243 13.64 -0.31 -11.06
CA ASP A 243 12.80 0.70 -11.71
C ASP A 243 13.05 2.07 -11.07
N SER A 244 13.87 2.88 -11.75
CA SER A 244 14.22 4.23 -11.30
C SER A 244 13.01 5.16 -11.24
N LEU A 245 12.03 5.01 -12.13
CA LEU A 245 10.85 5.88 -12.14
C LEU A 245 9.90 5.51 -10.98
N ALA A 246 9.71 4.22 -10.70
CA ALA A 246 9.01 3.79 -9.49
C ALA A 246 9.72 4.30 -8.23
N TYR A 247 11.05 4.17 -8.15
CA TYR A 247 11.85 4.63 -7.01
C TYR A 247 11.69 6.14 -6.75
N TYR A 248 11.91 6.99 -7.76
CA TYR A 248 11.77 8.44 -7.59
C TYR A 248 10.31 8.88 -7.42
N SER A 249 9.33 8.13 -7.93
CA SER A 249 7.90 8.39 -7.65
C SER A 249 7.56 8.07 -6.20
N ASN A 250 8.06 6.96 -5.64
CA ASN A 250 7.90 6.65 -4.22
C ASN A 250 8.61 7.70 -3.32
N MET A 251 9.85 8.11 -3.66
CA MET A 251 10.53 9.21 -2.97
C MET A 251 9.74 10.53 -3.00
N MET A 252 9.02 10.80 -4.09
CA MET A 252 8.15 11.98 -4.20
C MET A 252 7.01 11.93 -3.18
N VAL A 253 6.35 10.76 -3.01
CA VAL A 253 5.29 10.58 -2.00
C VAL A 253 5.86 10.72 -0.58
N ILE A 254 7.05 10.16 -0.32
CA ILE A 254 7.76 10.33 0.96
C ILE A 254 8.00 11.81 1.25
N ALA A 255 8.51 12.57 0.28
CA ALA A 255 8.79 14.00 0.46
C ALA A 255 7.51 14.82 0.77
N ILE A 256 6.38 14.49 0.13
CA ILE A 256 5.07 15.09 0.44
C ILE A 256 4.63 14.76 1.87
N PHE A 257 4.82 13.51 2.31
CA PHE A 257 4.40 13.09 3.64
C PHE A 257 5.26 13.73 4.74
N GLU A 258 6.57 13.87 4.49
CA GLU A 258 7.51 14.58 5.37
C GLU A 258 7.18 16.07 5.50
N ASN A 259 6.82 16.76 4.41
CA ASN A 259 6.39 18.17 4.49
C ASN A 259 5.11 18.36 5.32
N LYS A 260 4.26 17.31 5.39
CA LYS A 260 3.03 17.29 6.17
C LYS A 260 3.22 16.83 7.61
N SER A 261 4.39 16.30 7.94
CA SER A 261 4.82 15.95 9.30
C SER A 261 5.90 16.92 9.83
N ASP A 262 5.96 18.12 9.26
CA ASP A 262 6.91 19.20 9.56
C ASP A 262 8.40 18.87 9.42
N ASN A 263 8.73 17.76 8.75
CA ASN A 263 10.08 17.36 8.36
C ASN A 263 10.49 18.05 7.03
N TRP A 264 10.50 19.39 7.04
CA TRP A 264 10.70 20.19 5.83
C TRP A 264 12.11 20.05 5.24
N ASP A 265 13.12 19.78 6.08
CA ASP A 265 14.49 19.55 5.62
C ASP A 265 14.60 18.26 4.80
N GLU A 266 14.14 17.15 5.34
CA GLU A 266 14.10 15.83 4.68
C GLU A 266 13.28 15.87 3.39
N SER A 267 12.13 16.55 3.42
CA SER A 267 11.28 16.79 2.27
C SER A 267 12.01 17.57 1.18
N SER A 268 12.64 18.70 1.52
CA SER A 268 13.37 19.53 0.56
C SER A 268 14.52 18.77 -0.12
N VAL A 269 15.26 17.94 0.64
CA VAL A 269 16.33 17.09 0.10
C VAL A 269 15.77 16.07 -0.90
N LYS A 270 14.67 15.38 -0.56
CA LYS A 270 14.08 14.37 -1.45
C LYS A 270 13.43 15.00 -2.69
N SER A 271 12.63 16.05 -2.54
CA SER A 271 12.06 16.78 -3.67
C SER A 271 13.14 17.32 -4.61
N ASN A 272 14.28 17.80 -4.07
CA ASN A 272 15.41 18.24 -4.89
C ASN A 272 16.04 17.10 -5.73
N LEU A 273 16.17 15.90 -5.15
CA LEU A 273 16.66 14.71 -5.86
C LEU A 273 15.69 14.27 -6.97
N VAL A 274 14.39 14.19 -6.64
CA VAL A 274 13.33 13.85 -7.61
C VAL A 274 13.28 14.87 -8.75
N LEU A 275 13.40 16.17 -8.45
CA LEU A 275 13.40 17.26 -9.42
C LEU A 275 14.56 17.14 -10.43
N ASN A 276 15.77 16.81 -9.95
CA ASN A 276 16.93 16.57 -10.81
C ASN A 276 16.71 15.35 -11.73
N PHE A 277 16.23 14.24 -11.17
CA PHE A 277 15.92 13.04 -11.94
C PHE A 277 14.88 13.32 -13.02
N ALA A 278 13.74 13.90 -12.63
CA ALA A 278 12.62 14.19 -13.53
C ALA A 278 13.01 15.16 -14.66
N HIS A 279 13.84 16.17 -14.37
CA HIS A 279 14.40 17.05 -15.39
C HIS A 279 15.29 16.26 -16.37
N SER A 280 16.24 15.48 -15.85
CA SER A 280 17.19 14.71 -16.67
C SER A 280 16.53 13.65 -17.58
N LYS A 281 15.36 13.14 -17.18
CA LYS A 281 14.59 12.12 -17.91
C LYS A 281 13.38 12.67 -18.66
N GLN A 282 13.17 13.99 -18.64
CA GLN A 282 12.04 14.67 -19.29
C GLN A 282 10.67 14.11 -18.83
N TYR A 283 10.48 13.98 -17.52
CA TYR A 283 9.22 13.56 -16.89
C TYR A 283 8.45 14.77 -16.33
N PRO A 284 7.61 15.47 -17.12
CA PRO A 284 7.01 16.74 -16.72
C PRO A 284 6.14 16.64 -15.45
N LYS A 285 5.21 15.68 -15.33
CA LYS A 285 4.38 15.51 -14.11
C LYS A 285 5.23 15.39 -12.83
N LEU A 286 6.27 14.55 -12.86
CA LEU A 286 7.15 14.33 -11.72
C LEU A 286 8.01 15.57 -11.42
N PHE A 287 8.46 16.28 -12.46
CA PHE A 287 9.18 17.55 -12.33
C PHE A 287 8.30 18.63 -11.68
N GLU A 288 7.06 18.82 -12.15
CA GLU A 288 6.15 19.83 -11.61
C GLU A 288 5.72 19.52 -10.16
N SER A 289 5.50 18.24 -9.85
CA SER A 289 5.26 17.81 -8.46
C SER A 289 6.46 18.10 -7.57
N ALA A 290 7.67 17.71 -7.99
CA ALA A 290 8.90 17.92 -7.21
C ALA A 290 9.27 19.41 -7.05
N GLU A 291 9.06 20.22 -8.09
CA GLU A 291 9.23 21.68 -8.08
C GLU A 291 8.27 22.35 -7.09
N SER A 292 6.99 21.97 -7.13
CA SER A 292 5.97 22.51 -6.25
C SER A 292 6.17 22.10 -4.79
N GLU A 293 6.59 20.86 -4.54
CA GLU A 293 6.85 20.36 -3.18
C GLU A 293 8.12 20.97 -2.60
N LEU A 294 9.21 21.06 -3.37
CA LEU A 294 10.43 21.75 -2.97
C LEU A 294 10.16 23.21 -2.60
N ARG A 295 9.42 23.93 -3.45
CA ARG A 295 8.95 25.30 -3.13
C ARG A 295 8.17 25.33 -1.81
N SER A 296 7.26 24.38 -1.61
CA SER A 296 6.40 24.34 -0.42
C SER A 296 7.18 24.07 0.86
N ALA A 297 8.12 23.13 0.84
CA ALA A 297 9.02 22.84 1.97
C ALA A 297 9.90 24.06 2.30
N LEU A 298 10.49 24.71 1.29
CA LEU A 298 11.28 25.93 1.48
C LEU A 298 10.43 27.09 2.04
N MET A 299 9.20 27.28 1.57
CA MET A 299 8.26 28.26 2.14
C MET A 299 7.86 27.94 3.58
N ASN A 300 7.72 26.66 3.94
CA ASN A 300 7.37 26.25 5.30
C ASN A 300 8.53 26.47 6.28
N LYS A 301 9.76 26.16 5.87
CA LYS A 301 10.99 26.50 6.59
C LYS A 301 11.28 28.01 6.65
N ASN A 302 10.56 28.83 5.87
CA ASN A 302 10.87 30.24 5.62
C ASN A 302 12.30 30.46 5.06
N ASP A 303 12.75 29.53 4.21
CA ASP A 303 14.03 29.62 3.50
C ASP A 303 13.92 30.48 2.23
N ILE A 304 13.89 31.80 2.46
CA ILE A 304 13.77 32.83 1.43
C ILE A 304 14.94 32.73 0.42
N GLN A 305 16.14 32.40 0.90
CA GLN A 305 17.34 32.23 0.06
C GLN A 305 17.20 31.02 -0.86
N GLY A 306 16.72 29.88 -0.34
CA GLY A 306 16.45 28.68 -1.12
C GLY A 306 15.39 28.91 -2.20
N ILE A 307 14.30 29.64 -1.89
CA ILE A 307 13.29 30.03 -2.89
C ILE A 307 13.92 30.92 -3.97
N ALA A 308 14.67 31.95 -3.57
CA ALA A 308 15.30 32.85 -4.53
C ALA A 308 16.30 32.11 -5.45
N HIS A 309 17.13 31.24 -4.88
CA HIS A 309 18.08 30.42 -5.65
C HIS A 309 17.37 29.48 -6.63
N LEU A 310 16.29 28.81 -6.19
CA LEU A 310 15.51 27.90 -7.02
C LEU A 310 15.01 28.55 -8.30
N TYR A 311 14.45 29.77 -8.22
CA TYR A 311 13.85 30.43 -9.39
C TYR A 311 14.79 31.37 -10.14
N THR A 312 15.83 31.93 -9.51
CA THR A 312 16.76 32.84 -10.21
C THR A 312 17.95 32.11 -10.84
N ASN A 313 18.51 31.09 -10.18
CA ASN A 313 19.68 30.37 -10.68
C ASN A 313 19.33 29.08 -11.43
N ARG A 314 18.33 28.32 -10.96
CA ARG A 314 18.06 26.96 -11.44
C ARG A 314 16.89 26.87 -12.41
N LEU A 315 15.76 27.52 -12.10
CA LEU A 315 14.50 27.40 -12.86
C LEU A 315 13.92 28.75 -13.36
N PRO A 316 14.71 29.63 -14.01
CA PRO A 316 14.23 30.96 -14.45
C PRO A 316 13.09 30.88 -15.48
N ASN A 317 13.10 29.91 -16.39
CA ASN A 317 12.03 29.71 -17.37
C ASN A 317 10.72 29.29 -16.69
N ARG A 318 10.79 28.44 -15.65
CA ARG A 318 9.61 27.99 -14.89
C ARG A 318 8.94 29.14 -14.16
N LEU A 319 9.70 30.13 -13.68
CA LEU A 319 9.12 31.34 -13.09
C LEU A 319 8.27 32.11 -14.11
N GLN A 320 8.68 32.17 -15.38
CA GLN A 320 7.89 32.81 -16.45
C GLN A 320 6.62 32.01 -16.76
N GLU A 321 6.71 30.68 -16.85
CA GLU A 321 5.54 29.79 -17.02
C GLU A 321 4.50 29.99 -15.91
N ILE A 322 4.94 30.05 -14.64
CA ILE A 322 4.06 30.34 -13.49
C ILE A 322 3.39 31.71 -13.65
N GLY A 323 4.09 32.72 -14.20
CA GLY A 323 3.51 34.03 -14.52
C GLY A 323 2.29 33.99 -15.44
N HIS A 324 2.22 33.00 -16.34
CA HIS A 324 1.08 32.78 -17.23
C HIS A 324 -0.01 31.88 -16.64
N GLN A 325 0.33 30.98 -15.71
CA GLN A 325 -0.57 29.96 -15.15
C GLN A 325 -1.22 30.38 -13.82
N ASP A 326 -0.43 30.94 -12.90
CA ASP A 326 -0.85 31.41 -11.58
C ASP A 326 -0.11 32.72 -11.24
N SER A 327 -0.69 33.84 -11.69
CA SER A 327 -0.13 35.17 -11.44
C SER A 327 -0.01 35.51 -9.96
N VAL A 328 -0.84 34.93 -9.07
CA VAL A 328 -0.75 35.17 -7.62
C VAL A 328 0.53 34.53 -7.08
N LEU A 329 0.77 33.27 -7.43
CA LEU A 329 1.98 32.53 -7.05
C LEU A 329 3.24 33.18 -7.64
N TYR A 330 3.19 33.63 -8.90
CA TYR A 330 4.27 34.37 -9.54
C TYR A 330 4.68 35.61 -8.74
N TYR A 331 3.71 36.47 -8.35
CA TYR A 331 4.03 37.66 -7.57
C TYR A 331 4.49 37.32 -6.16
N ARG A 332 3.99 36.25 -5.53
CA ARG A 332 4.52 35.76 -4.24
C ARG A 332 5.99 35.34 -4.35
N ILE A 333 6.36 34.59 -5.38
CA ILE A 333 7.76 34.17 -5.60
C ILE A 333 8.65 35.40 -5.84
N ASN A 334 8.22 36.35 -6.66
CA ASN A 334 8.95 37.61 -6.87
C ASN A 334 9.07 38.47 -5.61
N ALA A 335 8.13 38.38 -4.67
CA ALA A 335 8.25 39.04 -3.37
C ALA A 335 9.39 38.44 -2.53
N TYR A 336 9.50 37.11 -2.46
CA TYR A 336 10.63 36.44 -1.79
C TYR A 336 11.98 36.69 -2.48
N ILE A 337 12.01 36.76 -3.82
CA ILE A 337 13.24 37.12 -4.57
C ILE A 337 13.69 38.54 -4.20
N ALA A 338 12.76 39.50 -4.15
CA ALA A 338 13.03 40.88 -3.75
C ALA A 338 13.48 40.99 -2.27
N GLU A 339 12.83 40.24 -1.38
CA GLU A 339 13.20 40.14 0.05
C GLU A 339 14.63 39.59 0.22
N ASN A 340 15.01 38.54 -0.53
CA ASN A 340 16.36 37.97 -0.49
C ASN A 340 17.46 38.98 -0.87
N VAL A 341 17.19 39.88 -1.82
CA VAL A 341 18.11 40.95 -2.22
C VAL A 341 17.95 42.25 -1.40
N LYS A 342 17.12 42.22 -0.35
CA LYS A 342 16.80 43.35 0.56
C LYS A 342 16.12 44.54 -0.13
N ASP A 343 15.45 44.31 -1.25
CA ASP A 343 14.60 45.30 -1.92
C ASP A 343 13.17 45.24 -1.36
N ASN A 344 13.03 45.77 -0.13
CA ASN A 344 11.76 45.77 0.60
C ASN A 344 10.63 46.50 -0.16
N PRO A 345 10.86 47.64 -0.85
CA PRO A 345 9.84 48.27 -1.70
C PRO A 345 9.30 47.32 -2.79
N SER A 346 10.17 46.61 -3.51
CA SER A 346 9.73 45.64 -4.52
C SER A 346 9.05 44.41 -3.90
N ALA A 347 9.49 43.95 -2.74
CA ALA A 347 8.86 42.85 -2.02
C ALA A 347 7.41 43.19 -1.63
N VAL A 348 7.18 44.35 -1.01
CA VAL A 348 5.83 44.86 -0.68
C VAL A 348 5.00 45.05 -1.94
N ALA A 349 5.55 45.68 -2.98
CA ALA A 349 4.82 45.92 -4.23
C ALA A 349 4.35 44.61 -4.89
N ASN A 350 5.16 43.55 -4.84
CA ASN A 350 4.80 42.24 -5.36
C ASN A 350 3.77 41.53 -4.47
N PHE A 351 3.87 41.58 -3.14
CA PHE A 351 2.80 41.08 -2.26
C PHE A 351 1.46 41.78 -2.51
N LEU A 352 1.45 43.11 -2.66
CA LEU A 352 0.22 43.86 -2.96
C LEU A 352 -0.36 43.57 -4.36
N ARG A 353 0.47 43.18 -5.33
CA ARG A 353 -0.01 42.67 -6.64
C ARG A 353 -0.63 41.28 -6.50
N ALA A 354 0.00 40.38 -5.74
CA ALA A 354 -0.54 39.05 -5.45
C ALA A 354 -1.90 39.15 -4.74
N GLU A 355 -2.03 40.02 -3.72
CA GLU A 355 -3.28 40.25 -2.98
C GLU A 355 -4.43 40.71 -3.90
N LYS A 356 -4.17 41.65 -4.82
CA LYS A 356 -5.17 42.16 -5.76
C LYS A 356 -5.69 41.13 -6.76
N LEU A 357 -4.90 40.10 -7.05
CA LEU A 357 -5.24 39.02 -7.99
C LEU A 357 -5.82 37.78 -7.29
N LEU A 358 -5.97 37.83 -5.98
CA LEU A 358 -6.21 36.66 -5.16
C LEU A 358 -7.67 36.20 -5.23
N ASP A 359 -7.91 35.00 -5.77
CA ASP A 359 -9.25 34.41 -5.86
C ASP A 359 -9.75 33.96 -4.48
N THR A 360 -10.73 34.70 -3.96
CA THR A 360 -11.37 34.43 -2.66
C THR A 360 -12.16 33.12 -2.63
N LYS A 361 -12.37 32.44 -3.77
CA LYS A 361 -12.95 31.08 -3.79
C LYS A 361 -11.99 30.03 -3.22
N ASN A 362 -10.67 30.24 -3.31
CA ASN A 362 -9.70 29.37 -2.64
C ASN A 362 -9.34 29.92 -1.26
N GLU A 363 -10.31 29.75 -0.35
CA GLU A 363 -10.26 30.21 1.03
C GLU A 363 -9.01 29.77 1.81
N ALA A 364 -8.54 28.53 1.63
CA ALA A 364 -7.35 28.05 2.34
C ALA A 364 -6.04 28.63 1.78
N TYR A 365 -5.95 28.78 0.45
CA TYR A 365 -4.84 29.51 -0.19
C TYR A 365 -4.80 30.98 0.25
N THR A 366 -5.99 31.59 0.43
CA THR A 366 -6.15 32.95 0.93
C THR A 366 -5.64 33.10 2.37
N VAL A 367 -6.04 32.20 3.28
CA VAL A 367 -5.54 32.19 4.67
C VAL A 367 -4.02 32.04 4.69
N ASN A 368 -3.46 31.10 3.92
CA ASN A 368 -2.00 30.92 3.81
C ASN A 368 -1.29 32.17 3.25
N PHE A 369 -1.87 32.87 2.29
CA PHE A 369 -1.32 34.11 1.76
C PHE A 369 -1.18 35.17 2.86
N TYR A 370 -2.23 35.43 3.65
CA TYR A 370 -2.17 36.42 4.73
C TYR A 370 -1.24 36.01 5.88
N ILE A 371 -1.10 34.71 6.17
CA ILE A 371 -0.06 34.20 7.09
C ILE A 371 1.33 34.59 6.58
N ARG A 372 1.67 34.24 5.34
CA ARG A 372 3.00 34.55 4.77
C ARG A 372 3.27 36.06 4.66
N LEU A 373 2.24 36.86 4.40
CA LEU A 373 2.35 38.32 4.40
C LEU A 373 2.56 38.89 5.81
N ALA A 374 1.89 38.33 6.83
CA ALA A 374 2.11 38.71 8.22
C ALA A 374 3.53 38.34 8.70
N GLU A 375 4.03 37.16 8.32
CA GLU A 375 5.41 36.72 8.59
C GLU A 375 6.45 37.63 7.92
N TYR A 376 6.20 38.08 6.69
CA TYR A 376 7.03 39.08 6.02
C TYR A 376 7.11 40.37 6.85
N TYR A 377 5.98 40.94 7.26
CA TYR A 377 5.97 42.16 8.07
C TYR A 377 6.61 41.96 9.45
N ASN A 378 6.48 40.76 10.05
CA ASN A 378 7.15 40.40 11.30
C ASN A 378 8.68 40.51 11.18
N ARG A 379 9.26 39.94 10.11
CA ARG A 379 10.71 39.99 9.86
C ARG A 379 11.25 41.40 9.62
N HIS A 380 10.40 42.30 9.14
CA HIS A 380 10.74 43.70 8.87
C HIS A 380 10.38 44.66 10.00
N GLY A 381 9.83 44.17 11.12
CA GLY A 381 9.47 44.99 12.27
C GLY A 381 8.22 45.87 12.08
N ASP A 382 7.42 45.65 11.03
CA ASP A 382 6.13 46.33 10.85
C ASP A 382 5.03 45.59 11.63
N PHE A 383 5.07 45.76 12.95
CA PHE A 383 4.12 45.13 13.87
C PHE A 383 2.64 45.48 13.54
N PRO A 384 2.27 46.72 13.18
CA PRO A 384 0.90 47.04 12.77
C PRO A 384 0.41 46.22 11.56
N MET A 385 1.21 46.14 10.48
CA MET A 385 0.82 45.37 9.29
C MET A 385 0.86 43.87 9.53
N MET A 386 1.78 43.37 10.37
CA MET A 386 1.80 41.98 10.81
C MET A 386 0.51 41.60 11.56
N LEU A 387 0.11 42.40 12.56
CA LEU A 387 -1.12 42.18 13.33
C LEU A 387 -2.37 42.23 12.43
N TYR A 388 -2.44 43.21 11.52
CA TYR A 388 -3.54 43.33 10.57
C TYR A 388 -3.69 42.07 9.69
N ASN A 389 -2.58 41.57 9.13
CA ASN A 389 -2.62 40.40 8.25
C ASN A 389 -2.89 39.09 9.01
N TYR A 390 -2.32 38.89 10.20
CA TYR A 390 -2.68 37.75 11.04
C TYR A 390 -4.14 37.79 11.48
N ARG A 391 -4.68 38.96 11.87
CA ARG A 391 -6.11 39.08 12.22
C ARG A 391 -7.01 38.71 11.04
N ARG A 392 -6.69 39.19 9.84
CA ARG A 392 -7.42 38.84 8.61
C ARG A 392 -7.32 37.34 8.29
N ALA A 393 -6.16 36.73 8.47
CA ALA A 393 -5.97 35.28 8.32
C ALA A 393 -6.81 34.49 9.34
N PHE A 394 -6.85 34.94 10.61
CA PHE A 394 -7.63 34.34 11.69
C PHE A 394 -9.13 34.40 11.41
N ASP A 395 -9.67 35.59 11.13
CA ASP A 395 -11.10 35.79 10.88
C ASP A 395 -11.57 34.92 9.70
N MET A 396 -10.72 34.78 8.66
CA MET A 396 -10.97 33.86 7.55
C MET A 396 -10.87 32.39 7.96
N ALA A 397 -9.85 31.97 8.71
CA ALA A 397 -9.72 30.59 9.20
C ALA A 397 -10.95 30.15 10.02
N VAL A 398 -11.44 31.02 10.92
CA VAL A 398 -12.67 30.80 11.71
C VAL A 398 -13.91 30.70 10.81
N LYS A 399 -14.11 31.64 9.89
CA LYS A 399 -15.23 31.62 8.92
C LYS A 399 -15.27 30.31 8.11
N ASN A 400 -14.09 29.77 7.83
CA ASN A 400 -13.88 28.60 6.98
C ASN A 400 -13.85 27.28 7.78
N ASN A 401 -14.16 27.33 9.09
CA ASN A 401 -14.07 26.20 10.03
C ASN A 401 -12.68 25.52 10.06
N ASN A 402 -11.61 26.22 9.66
CA ASN A 402 -10.24 25.77 9.80
C ASN A 402 -9.71 26.10 11.20
N PHE A 403 -10.26 25.41 12.20
CA PHE A 403 -10.03 25.72 13.61
C PHE A 403 -8.57 25.53 14.04
N PHE A 404 -7.84 24.55 13.48
CA PHE A 404 -6.41 24.35 13.73
C PHE A 404 -5.61 25.61 13.38
N THR A 405 -5.69 26.08 12.13
CA THR A 405 -4.99 27.32 11.71
C THR A 405 -5.49 28.55 12.46
N ALA A 406 -6.79 28.63 12.79
CA ALA A 406 -7.29 29.71 13.66
C ALA A 406 -6.64 29.68 15.06
N SER A 407 -6.45 28.51 15.65
CA SER A 407 -5.81 28.35 16.97
C SER A 407 -4.32 28.69 16.93
N GLU A 408 -3.60 28.27 15.87
CA GLU A 408 -2.19 28.61 15.63
C GLU A 408 -2.00 30.13 15.51
N ILE A 409 -2.75 30.79 14.63
CA ILE A 409 -2.70 32.25 14.49
C ILE A 409 -3.12 32.94 15.80
N GLY A 410 -4.14 32.41 16.48
CA GLY A 410 -4.60 32.91 17.77
C GLY A 410 -3.53 32.84 18.85
N ALA A 411 -2.70 31.80 18.87
CA ALA A 411 -1.58 31.66 19.79
C ALA A 411 -0.46 32.68 19.52
N VAL A 412 -0.24 33.05 18.24
CA VAL A 412 0.69 34.14 17.84
C VAL A 412 0.14 35.52 18.22
N LEU A 413 -1.16 35.76 18.01
CA LEU A 413 -1.81 37.05 18.28
C LEU A 413 -1.96 37.35 19.78
N LEU A 414 -2.28 36.34 20.60
CA LEU A 414 -2.62 36.49 22.02
C LEU A 414 -1.57 37.26 22.85
N PRO A 415 -0.25 37.01 22.76
CA PRO A 415 0.76 37.78 23.50
C PRO A 415 1.07 39.15 22.90
N LEU A 416 0.64 39.44 21.66
CA LEU A 416 0.97 40.67 20.92
C LEU A 416 -0.14 41.73 20.99
N MET A 417 -1.40 41.30 21.15
CA MET A 417 -2.55 42.20 21.26
C MET A 417 -2.69 42.73 22.69
N LYS A 418 -2.42 44.02 22.89
CA LYS A 418 -2.64 44.71 24.18
C LYS A 418 -4.12 44.78 24.57
N ASP A 419 -4.97 45.09 23.58
CA ASP A 419 -6.41 45.19 23.74
C ASP A 419 -7.08 44.00 23.04
N LEU A 420 -7.28 42.92 23.80
CA LEU A 420 -7.95 41.70 23.31
C LEU A 420 -9.46 41.94 23.21
N ASP A 421 -9.97 42.06 21.98
CA ASP A 421 -11.40 42.25 21.78
C ASP A 421 -12.19 40.98 22.14
N ARG A 422 -13.28 41.15 22.89
CA ARG A 422 -14.15 40.04 23.33
C ARG A 422 -14.63 39.13 22.18
N PRO A 423 -14.95 39.64 20.96
CA PRO A 423 -15.29 38.80 19.82
C PRO A 423 -14.15 37.85 19.40
N PHE A 424 -12.90 38.35 19.30
CA PHE A 424 -11.73 37.51 19.01
C PHE A 424 -11.54 36.41 20.06
N LEU A 425 -11.60 36.74 21.36
CA LEU A 425 -11.46 35.75 22.43
C LEU A 425 -12.55 34.67 22.37
N LEU A 426 -13.80 35.05 22.06
CA LEU A 426 -14.90 34.11 21.90
C LEU A 426 -14.69 33.17 20.69
N GLN A 427 -14.22 33.70 19.57
CA GLN A 427 -13.90 32.90 18.38
C GLN A 427 -12.71 31.95 18.61
N LEU A 428 -11.67 32.42 19.31
CA LEU A 428 -10.50 31.60 19.65
C LEU A 428 -10.87 30.48 20.63
N ASN A 429 -11.69 30.75 21.64
CA ASN A 429 -12.19 29.72 22.55
C ASN A 429 -13.06 28.70 21.80
N LYS A 430 -13.99 29.16 20.92
CA LYS A 430 -14.73 28.24 20.05
C LYS A 430 -13.80 27.37 19.21
N ALA A 431 -12.78 27.93 18.57
CA ALA A 431 -11.83 27.16 17.78
C ALA A 431 -11.09 26.10 18.62
N LYS A 432 -10.74 26.41 19.88
CA LYS A 432 -10.15 25.45 20.82
C LYS A 432 -11.14 24.36 21.24
N ASP A 433 -12.39 24.69 21.52
CA ASP A 433 -13.44 23.72 21.89
C ASP A 433 -13.74 22.74 20.73
N GLU A 434 -13.76 23.25 19.50
CA GLU A 434 -13.89 22.43 18.27
C GLU A 434 -12.65 21.54 18.07
N ILE A 435 -11.43 22.03 18.32
CA ILE A 435 -10.20 21.20 18.31
C ILE A 435 -10.26 20.10 19.37
N LEU A 436 -10.68 20.41 20.61
CA LEU A 436 -10.85 19.40 21.66
C LEU A 436 -11.89 18.33 21.26
N THR A 437 -12.97 18.74 20.60
CA THR A 437 -13.97 17.83 20.04
C THR A 437 -13.38 16.95 18.94
N ILE A 438 -12.56 17.52 18.04
CA ILE A 438 -11.84 16.76 17.00
C ILE A 438 -10.87 15.76 17.64
N HIS A 439 -10.07 16.17 18.63
CA HIS A 439 -9.12 15.28 19.31
C HIS A 439 -9.80 14.16 20.10
N ASN A 440 -10.94 14.42 20.75
CA ASN A 440 -11.73 13.36 21.39
C ASN A 440 -12.23 12.32 20.38
N ASN A 441 -12.68 12.78 19.19
CA ASN A 441 -13.09 11.88 18.10
C ASN A 441 -11.91 11.12 17.50
N GLU A 442 -10.74 11.76 17.33
CA GLU A 442 -9.49 11.12 16.91
C GLU A 442 -9.03 10.06 17.92
N TYR A 443 -9.14 10.34 19.23
CA TYR A 443 -8.79 9.39 20.30
C TYR A 443 -9.71 8.16 20.33
N ILE A 444 -11.03 8.34 20.20
CA ILE A 444 -11.98 7.21 20.11
C ILE A 444 -11.66 6.33 18.90
N ARG A 445 -11.45 6.95 17.74
CA ARG A 445 -11.03 6.29 16.51
C ARG A 445 -9.71 5.54 16.69
N ASP A 446 -8.74 6.11 17.39
CA ASP A 446 -7.46 5.45 17.66
C ASP A 446 -7.60 4.19 18.52
N ILE A 447 -8.53 4.16 19.48
CA ILE A 447 -8.89 2.94 20.22
C ILE A 447 -9.49 1.89 19.28
N GLU A 448 -10.40 2.28 18.38
CA GLU A 448 -10.97 1.37 17.38
C GLU A 448 -9.89 0.76 16.47
N LEU A 449 -8.96 1.57 15.97
CA LEU A 449 -7.85 1.10 15.13
C LEU A 449 -6.90 0.17 15.89
N SER A 450 -6.58 0.50 17.15
CA SER A 450 -5.79 -0.37 18.02
C SER A 450 -6.47 -1.72 18.26
N ASN A 451 -7.80 -1.75 18.36
CA ASN A 451 -8.56 -2.99 18.49
C ASN A 451 -8.54 -3.82 17.19
N VAL A 452 -8.62 -3.19 16.01
CA VAL A 452 -8.46 -3.88 14.72
C VAL A 452 -7.08 -4.52 14.60
N LEU A 453 -6.02 -3.77 14.93
CA LEU A 453 -4.64 -4.27 14.90
C LEU A 453 -4.43 -5.45 15.87
N LYS A 454 -4.88 -5.30 17.13
CA LYS A 454 -4.82 -6.37 18.14
C LYS A 454 -5.60 -7.62 17.73
N ASN A 455 -6.77 -7.45 17.10
CA ASN A 455 -7.56 -8.58 16.60
C ASN A 455 -6.84 -9.30 15.44
N LYS A 456 -6.14 -8.56 14.57
CA LYS A 456 -5.31 -9.16 13.51
C LYS A 456 -4.08 -9.88 14.06
N GLU A 457 -3.41 -9.31 15.06
CA GLU A 457 -2.31 -9.99 15.77
C GLU A 457 -2.78 -11.30 16.41
N LEU A 458 -3.94 -11.31 17.07
CA LEU A 458 -4.55 -12.52 17.63
C LEU A 458 -4.98 -13.54 16.56
N GLU A 459 -5.40 -13.08 15.37
CA GLU A 459 -5.71 -13.95 14.23
C GLU A 459 -4.43 -14.62 13.69
N GLU A 460 -3.35 -13.86 13.53
CA GLU A 460 -2.04 -14.36 13.10
C GLU A 460 -1.44 -15.34 14.12
N GLN A 461 -1.49 -15.02 15.41
CA GLN A 461 -1.08 -15.93 16.49
C GLN A 461 -1.85 -17.25 16.44
N ARG A 462 -3.19 -17.22 16.26
CA ARG A 462 -4.01 -18.43 16.12
C ARG A 462 -3.65 -19.25 14.89
N LEU A 463 -3.34 -18.62 13.76
CA LEU A 463 -2.92 -19.33 12.54
C LEU A 463 -1.57 -20.02 12.74
N ILE A 464 -0.63 -19.39 13.47
CA ILE A 464 0.64 -19.99 13.87
C ILE A 464 0.42 -21.16 14.84
N GLU A 465 -0.45 -20.98 15.85
CA GLU A 465 -0.82 -22.05 16.80
C GLU A 465 -1.47 -23.24 16.10
N ASP A 466 -2.42 -23.04 15.19
CA ASP A 466 -3.07 -24.11 14.43
C ASP A 466 -2.11 -24.81 13.46
N HIS A 467 -1.16 -24.08 12.86
CA HIS A 467 -0.09 -24.67 12.06
C HIS A 467 0.81 -25.55 12.93
N ASN A 468 1.26 -25.04 14.08
CA ASN A 468 2.07 -25.77 15.04
C ASN A 468 1.30 -26.99 15.59
N ARG A 469 0.00 -26.87 15.84
CA ARG A 469 -0.86 -27.99 16.27
C ARG A 469 -0.94 -29.09 15.21
N LYS A 470 -1.06 -28.73 13.92
CA LYS A 470 -1.04 -29.69 12.80
C LYS A 470 0.32 -30.39 12.68
N SER A 471 1.42 -29.65 12.77
CA SER A 471 2.78 -30.20 12.77
C SER A 471 2.99 -31.16 13.96
N ASN A 472 2.63 -30.74 15.18
CA ASN A 472 2.72 -31.56 16.39
C ASN A 472 1.89 -32.84 16.30
N LEU A 473 0.69 -32.79 15.70
CA LEU A 473 -0.13 -33.98 15.45
C LEU A 473 0.52 -34.93 14.42
N GLN A 474 1.14 -34.41 13.35
CA GLN A 474 1.88 -35.23 12.39
C GLN A 474 3.07 -35.93 13.07
N ILE A 475 3.83 -35.22 13.92
CA ILE A 475 4.92 -35.77 14.71
C ILE A 475 4.42 -36.86 15.67
N GLN A 476 3.32 -36.62 16.39
CA GLN A 476 2.72 -37.61 17.31
C GLN A 476 2.27 -38.88 16.58
N VAL A 477 1.65 -38.76 15.41
CA VAL A 477 1.25 -39.89 14.57
C VAL A 477 2.46 -40.67 14.07
N LEU A 478 3.53 -39.98 13.64
CA LEU A 478 4.77 -40.62 13.20
C LEU A 478 5.46 -41.40 14.34
N VAL A 479 5.56 -40.80 15.53
CA VAL A 479 6.08 -41.46 16.74
C VAL A 479 5.24 -42.68 17.12
N LEU A 480 3.90 -42.57 17.10
CA LEU A 480 3.00 -43.68 17.39
C LEU A 480 3.16 -44.83 16.38
N LEU A 481 3.28 -44.52 15.10
CA LEU A 481 3.49 -45.51 14.03
C LEU A 481 4.80 -46.28 14.23
N ILE A 482 5.87 -45.59 14.61
CA ILE A 482 7.17 -46.21 14.91
C ILE A 482 7.08 -47.12 16.15
N ILE A 483 6.45 -46.67 17.24
CA ILE A 483 6.21 -47.51 18.43
C ILE A 483 5.41 -48.77 18.05
N LEU A 484 4.35 -48.62 17.24
CA LEU A 484 3.51 -49.72 16.81
C LEU A 484 4.28 -50.69 15.89
N ALA A 485 5.16 -50.20 15.02
CA ALA A 485 6.06 -51.02 14.21
C ALA A 485 6.98 -51.88 15.08
N PHE A 486 7.68 -51.29 16.06
CA PHE A 486 8.52 -52.03 17.01
C PHE A 486 7.72 -53.04 17.84
N MET A 487 6.54 -52.66 18.34
CA MET A 487 5.66 -53.57 19.08
C MET A 487 5.17 -54.74 18.23
N SER A 488 4.82 -54.50 16.96
CA SER A 488 4.45 -55.55 16.02
C SER A 488 5.61 -56.52 15.76
N MET A 489 6.84 -56.02 15.70
CA MET A 489 8.05 -56.83 15.51
C MET A 489 8.33 -57.75 16.71
N ILE A 490 8.15 -57.23 17.94
CA ILE A 490 8.23 -58.03 19.19
C ILE A 490 7.10 -59.07 19.26
N PHE A 491 5.89 -58.73 18.80
CA PHE A 491 4.79 -59.69 18.77
C PHE A 491 5.04 -60.80 17.74
N ILE A 492 5.53 -60.45 16.56
CA ILE A 492 5.81 -61.38 15.46
C ILE A 492 7.02 -62.28 15.78
N SER A 493 7.95 -61.86 16.64
CA SER A 493 9.09 -62.70 17.05
C SER A 493 8.74 -64.00 17.79
N ASN A 494 7.47 -64.17 18.18
CA ASN A 494 6.98 -65.39 18.80
C ASN A 494 6.58 -66.47 17.78
N PHE A 495 6.41 -66.11 16.52
CA PHE A 495 6.07 -67.04 15.44
C PHE A 495 7.35 -67.54 14.77
N LYS A 496 7.29 -68.74 14.16
CA LYS A 496 8.40 -69.33 13.39
C LYS A 496 8.58 -68.62 12.04
N VAL A 497 9.00 -67.36 12.08
CA VAL A 497 9.26 -66.53 10.90
C VAL A 497 10.71 -66.74 10.42
N PRO A 498 10.98 -66.84 9.11
CA PRO A 498 12.34 -67.05 8.60
C PRO A 498 13.26 -65.84 8.88
N LYS A 499 14.55 -66.13 9.15
CA LYS A 499 15.55 -65.13 9.59
C LYS A 499 15.69 -63.90 8.68
N TRP A 500 15.48 -64.06 7.36
CA TRP A 500 15.57 -62.94 6.41
C TRP A 500 14.52 -61.86 6.67
N TRP A 501 13.33 -62.23 7.16
CA TRP A 501 12.25 -61.30 7.45
C TRP A 501 12.59 -60.39 8.64
N PHE A 502 13.16 -60.95 9.71
CA PHE A 502 13.64 -60.16 10.84
C PHE A 502 14.72 -59.16 10.42
N LYS A 503 15.61 -59.53 9.49
CA LYS A 503 16.64 -58.61 8.99
C LYS A 503 16.03 -57.42 8.24
N ILE A 504 15.10 -57.68 7.31
CA ILE A 504 14.40 -56.62 6.55
C ILE A 504 13.59 -55.71 7.49
N MET A 505 12.83 -56.29 8.43
CA MET A 505 11.99 -55.50 9.33
C MET A 505 12.81 -54.73 10.37
N SER A 506 13.95 -55.26 10.83
CA SER A 506 14.86 -54.51 11.71
C SER A 506 15.47 -53.32 10.98
N TYR A 507 15.88 -53.51 9.72
CA TYR A 507 16.42 -52.47 8.85
C TYR A 507 15.40 -51.36 8.60
N ILE A 508 14.17 -51.72 8.21
CA ILE A 508 13.07 -50.75 8.00
C ILE A 508 12.77 -49.99 9.30
N SER A 509 12.56 -50.69 10.42
CA SER A 509 12.20 -50.07 11.70
C SER A 509 13.29 -49.13 12.24
N LEU A 510 14.58 -49.50 12.06
CA LEU A 510 15.70 -48.64 12.43
C LEU A 510 15.86 -47.43 11.50
N ILE A 511 15.72 -47.59 10.18
CA ILE A 511 15.75 -46.46 9.25
C ILE A 511 14.62 -45.48 9.55
N THR A 512 13.39 -45.95 9.76
CA THR A 512 12.26 -45.08 10.12
C THR A 512 12.50 -44.36 11.45
N LEU A 513 13.13 -45.02 12.43
CA LEU A 513 13.53 -44.39 13.69
C LEU A 513 14.61 -43.31 13.50
N PHE A 514 15.62 -43.57 12.67
CA PHE A 514 16.68 -42.59 12.41
C PHE A 514 16.21 -41.41 11.57
N GLU A 515 15.30 -41.63 10.62
CA GLU A 515 14.67 -40.55 9.86
C GLU A 515 13.78 -39.68 10.78
N LEU A 516 13.05 -40.28 11.74
CA LEU A 516 12.39 -39.53 12.82
C LEU A 516 13.39 -38.70 13.64
N ILE A 517 14.53 -39.26 14.05
CA ILE A 517 15.55 -38.53 14.82
C ILE A 517 16.10 -37.35 14.02
N ILE A 518 16.42 -37.54 12.74
CA ILE A 518 16.88 -36.47 11.84
C ILE A 518 15.80 -35.40 11.65
N TYR A 519 14.52 -35.80 11.57
CA TYR A 519 13.38 -34.89 11.48
C TYR A 519 13.19 -34.08 12.76
N LEU A 520 13.20 -34.70 13.94
CA LEU A 520 13.07 -34.02 15.24
C LEU A 520 14.24 -33.05 15.50
N LEU A 521 15.45 -33.38 15.03
CA LEU A 521 16.59 -32.49 15.11
C LEU A 521 16.56 -31.37 14.06
N ALA A 522 15.72 -31.43 13.03
CA ALA A 522 15.75 -30.47 11.92
C ALA A 522 15.50 -29.03 12.38
N ASP A 523 14.54 -28.79 13.28
CA ASP A 523 14.26 -27.46 13.80
C ASP A 523 15.42 -26.90 14.65
N GLN A 524 16.12 -27.76 15.40
CA GLN A 524 17.33 -27.39 16.13
C GLN A 524 18.52 -27.15 15.19
N MET A 525 18.63 -27.88 14.08
CA MET A 525 19.63 -27.60 13.04
C MET A 525 19.37 -26.23 12.39
N VAL A 526 18.10 -25.88 12.14
CA VAL A 526 17.72 -24.62 11.48
C VAL A 526 18.14 -23.40 12.30
N SER A 527 17.96 -23.41 13.63
CA SER A 527 18.38 -22.29 14.49
C SER A 527 19.91 -22.14 14.56
N ILE A 528 20.66 -23.25 14.56
CA ILE A 528 22.13 -23.24 14.54
C ILE A 528 22.67 -22.75 13.18
N THR A 529 22.01 -23.12 12.09
CA THR A 529 22.53 -22.92 10.71
C THR A 529 22.10 -21.61 10.04
N HIS A 530 21.29 -20.78 10.71
CA HIS A 530 20.85 -19.46 10.19
C HIS A 530 20.18 -19.54 8.80
N HIS A 531 19.42 -20.61 8.55
CA HIS A 531 18.76 -20.92 7.28
C HIS A 531 19.66 -21.12 6.04
N GLU A 532 20.99 -21.16 6.15
CA GLU A 532 21.87 -21.39 5.00
C GLU A 532 21.82 -22.84 4.49
N PRO A 533 21.43 -23.09 3.22
CA PRO A 533 21.22 -24.46 2.72
C PRO A 533 22.43 -25.39 2.84
N MET A 534 23.64 -24.86 2.58
CA MET A 534 24.88 -25.65 2.62
C MET A 534 25.23 -26.09 4.05
N LYS A 535 24.97 -25.24 5.06
CA LYS A 535 25.19 -25.58 6.47
C LYS A 535 24.21 -26.65 6.94
N VAL A 536 22.93 -26.55 6.56
CA VAL A 536 21.91 -27.57 6.82
C VAL A 536 22.32 -28.93 6.22
N LEU A 537 22.83 -28.94 4.98
CA LEU A 537 23.25 -30.18 4.30
C LEU A 537 24.44 -30.84 5.02
N ALA A 538 25.44 -30.05 5.43
CA ALA A 538 26.63 -30.55 6.12
C ALA A 538 26.28 -31.19 7.47
N VAL A 539 25.42 -30.55 8.28
CA VAL A 539 24.99 -31.10 9.58
C VAL A 539 24.20 -32.40 9.40
N LYS A 540 23.30 -32.47 8.41
CA LYS A 540 22.57 -33.72 8.08
C LYS A 540 23.54 -34.85 7.68
N ALA A 541 24.54 -34.56 6.84
CA ALA A 541 25.55 -35.56 6.46
C ALA A 541 26.37 -36.05 7.66
N SER A 542 26.77 -35.16 8.58
CA SER A 542 27.48 -35.53 9.81
C SER A 542 26.64 -36.43 10.73
N ILE A 543 25.34 -36.12 10.89
CA ILE A 543 24.41 -36.93 11.68
C ILE A 543 24.24 -38.33 11.05
N ILE A 544 24.04 -38.41 9.73
CA ILE A 544 23.93 -39.69 9.02
C ILE A 544 25.20 -40.53 9.21
N ALA A 545 26.39 -39.93 9.02
CA ALA A 545 27.67 -40.63 9.19
C ALA A 545 27.88 -41.19 10.60
N LEU A 546 27.34 -40.53 11.64
CA LEU A 546 27.39 -40.99 13.03
C LEU A 546 26.32 -42.05 13.34
N ILE A 547 25.16 -41.96 12.68
CA ILE A 547 24.03 -42.91 12.80
C ILE A 547 24.32 -44.25 12.10
N THR A 548 24.91 -44.28 10.92
CA THR A 548 25.14 -45.52 10.14
C THR A 548 25.92 -46.62 10.91
N PRO A 549 27.04 -46.35 11.61
CA PRO A 549 27.71 -47.39 12.40
C PRO A 549 26.87 -47.84 13.61
N LEU A 550 26.12 -46.93 14.24
CA LEU A 550 25.18 -47.25 15.32
C LEU A 550 24.05 -48.16 14.82
N HIS A 551 23.50 -47.87 13.63
CA HIS A 551 22.47 -48.69 12.97
C HIS A 551 22.94 -50.15 12.85
N HIS A 552 24.11 -50.39 12.25
CA HIS A 552 24.59 -51.76 12.04
C HIS A 552 24.90 -52.50 13.35
N TRP A 553 25.39 -51.80 14.37
CA TRP A 553 25.61 -52.38 15.70
C TRP A 553 24.29 -52.79 16.38
N ILE A 554 23.25 -51.95 16.29
CA ILE A 554 21.92 -52.28 16.81
C ILE A 554 21.27 -53.40 15.98
N GLU A 555 21.30 -53.34 14.64
CA GLU A 555 20.75 -54.38 13.75
C GLU A 555 21.30 -55.76 14.10
N HIS A 556 22.63 -55.89 14.19
CA HIS A 556 23.26 -57.17 14.52
C HIS A 556 22.91 -57.65 15.93
N SER A 557 22.80 -56.74 16.91
CA SER A 557 22.43 -57.08 18.28
C SER A 557 20.96 -57.50 18.38
N TRP A 558 20.06 -56.80 17.69
CA TRP A 558 18.62 -57.00 17.71
C TRP A 558 18.20 -58.27 16.96
N VAL A 559 18.77 -58.51 15.77
CA VAL A 559 18.54 -59.75 15.00
C VAL A 559 19.02 -60.97 15.79
N LYS A 560 20.18 -60.87 16.48
CA LYS A 560 20.65 -61.95 17.37
C LYS A 560 19.64 -62.19 18.51
N PHE A 561 19.29 -61.14 19.26
CA PHE A 561 18.36 -61.18 20.39
C PHE A 561 16.99 -61.79 20.03
N LEU A 562 16.37 -61.33 18.95
CA LEU A 562 15.08 -61.88 18.48
C LEU A 562 15.21 -63.33 18.00
N SER A 563 16.32 -63.69 17.35
CA SER A 563 16.51 -65.05 16.82
C SER A 563 16.66 -66.12 17.90
N GLU A 564 17.07 -65.76 19.12
CA GLU A 564 17.29 -66.70 20.23
C GLU A 564 16.00 -67.12 20.96
N HIS A 565 14.82 -66.61 20.56
CA HIS A 565 13.47 -67.03 21.01
C HIS A 565 13.18 -66.99 22.53
N LYS A 566 14.11 -66.50 23.37
CA LYS A 566 13.94 -66.42 24.84
C LYS A 566 13.19 -65.18 25.33
N VAL A 567 13.08 -64.15 24.49
CA VAL A 567 12.68 -62.77 24.85
C VAL A 567 11.42 -62.71 25.73
N LEU A 568 10.27 -63.24 25.29
CA LEU A 568 9.05 -63.20 26.10
C LEU A 568 9.07 -64.13 27.32
N LYS A 569 9.92 -65.16 27.36
CA LYS A 569 10.01 -66.07 28.51
C LYS A 569 10.75 -65.40 29.67
N GLU A 570 11.80 -64.64 29.37
CA GLU A 570 12.53 -63.84 30.37
C GLU A 570 11.77 -62.55 30.71
N PHE A 571 11.26 -61.83 29.71
CA PHE A 571 10.49 -60.60 29.93
C PHE A 571 9.19 -60.88 30.69
N GLY A 572 8.44 -61.93 30.33
CA GLY A 572 7.22 -62.34 31.04
C GLY A 572 7.46 -62.81 32.48
N ASN A 573 8.60 -63.44 32.76
CA ASN A 573 9.01 -63.79 34.12
C ASN A 573 9.40 -62.55 34.93
N SER A 574 10.12 -61.59 34.33
CA SER A 574 10.49 -60.32 34.95
C SER A 574 9.25 -59.46 35.26
N LEU A 575 8.30 -59.38 34.33
CA LEU A 575 7.06 -58.63 34.49
C LEU A 575 6.15 -59.27 35.55
N LYS A 576 6.05 -60.61 35.59
CA LYS A 576 5.39 -61.34 36.70
C LYS A 576 6.03 -61.06 38.06
N LYS A 577 7.36 -60.94 38.10
CA LYS A 577 8.09 -60.59 39.34
C LYS A 577 7.79 -59.16 39.74
N MET A 578 7.96 -58.18 38.85
CA MET A 578 7.72 -56.76 39.14
C MET A 578 6.27 -56.47 39.54
N VAL A 579 5.29 -57.11 38.90
CA VAL A 579 3.87 -57.01 39.29
C VAL A 579 3.64 -57.60 40.68
N ARG A 580 4.25 -58.75 41.01
CA ARG A 580 4.17 -59.35 42.35
C ARG A 580 4.80 -58.44 43.41
N ASP A 581 6.03 -58.00 43.18
CA ASP A 581 6.77 -57.11 44.08
C ASP A 581 6.03 -55.77 44.30
N THR A 582 5.28 -55.28 43.29
CA THR A 582 4.42 -54.08 43.39
C THR A 582 3.13 -54.36 44.16
N ILE A 583 2.46 -55.49 43.93
CA ILE A 583 1.27 -55.91 44.69
C ILE A 583 1.62 -56.10 46.17
N ASP A 584 2.74 -56.75 46.46
CA ASP A 584 3.20 -56.98 47.84
C ASP A 584 3.54 -55.66 48.54
N LYS A 585 4.12 -54.68 47.82
CA LYS A 585 4.34 -53.29 48.31
C LYS A 585 3.07 -52.47 48.53
N ILE A 586 1.97 -52.80 47.87
CA ILE A 586 0.65 -52.17 48.07
C ILE A 586 -0.10 -52.83 49.24
N ARG A 587 0.35 -54.03 49.65
CA ARG A 587 -0.25 -54.84 50.73
C ARG A 587 0.41 -54.64 52.10
N SER A 588 1.61 -54.05 52.11
CA SER A 588 2.37 -53.60 53.29
C SER A 588 2.09 -52.14 53.63
#